data_AF-A0A6J4JEL4-F1
#
_entry.id   AF-A0A6J4JEL4-F1
#
_cell.length_a   1.000
_cell.length_b   1.000
_cell.length_c   1.000
_cell.angle_alpha   90.00
_cell.angle_beta   90.00
_cell.angle_gamma   90.00
#
_symmetry.space_group_name_H-M   'P 1'
#
loop_
_entity.id
_entity.type
_entity.pdbx_description
1 polymer ?
#
loop_
_entity_poly.entity_id
_entity_poly.type
_entity_poly.pdbx_seq_one_letter_code
_entity_poly.pdbx_strand_id
1 'polypeptide(L)'
;MKSVLQPDGRWLAPWDAAAAWPRQGAVATVTSPPGRAARNGGFGLNVAAGGHPLAEPALSAALKQRAEEIEAAFALIQPVLRRLAPRQFDDGFPEQAHGQLVNSLGVDIPAAELNSSWSTPLDLGRLHARCVLGTFRNLVEREFDRNLPALLDEGESAEVLIPRFGFHAVDITSCSDGRLLGAVDFILRVPQAVVVWHDAYAGAMFDVEDALHRWESVELRRWREGRPNDASEPTRYLKVGLYHFSSADPRHQGCAAHGSDEVRAATALLARLQEFEGAVESTQCCGASVATLLVGVDTDTDAIRVHVPDAAGRTDVDRFVSSAALYEQTASLGREAAKEFIRQVVADCTGVDAADARTEGMRWLCGYLLKNNIGQVDAVLGWIGGRYADPGHTEKLLVAGDAIDDVQLRNLAFQAQMRTLEEGAVDLDVGIGILRRTNAPHGLAVPVLVHVAYDERIPGACATAQTRARRLTAAIETRYADAAGSDGLVVQGVVRARGRARLELVEAEGDGPMSSLPPGARRKEALR
;
A
#
# COMPACT_ATOMS: atom_id res chain seq x y z
N MET A 1 -12.52 5.23 25.63
CA MET A 1 -12.15 3.80 25.60
C MET A 1 -10.68 3.69 25.98
N LYS A 2 -10.31 2.71 26.83
CA LYS A 2 -8.94 2.56 27.35
C LYS A 2 -7.98 2.17 26.21
N SER A 3 -6.75 2.67 26.29
CA SER A 3 -5.60 2.33 25.42
C SER A 3 -5.61 0.86 24.99
N VAL A 4 -5.52 0.63 23.68
CA VAL A 4 -5.34 -0.69 23.06
C VAL A 4 -3.89 -1.18 23.16
N LEU A 5 -2.99 -0.31 23.62
CA LEU A 5 -1.58 -0.59 23.84
C LEU A 5 -1.38 -1.18 25.25
N GLN A 6 -0.94 -2.43 25.33
CA GLN A 6 -0.43 -2.99 26.58
C GLN A 6 0.96 -2.40 26.90
N PRO A 7 1.36 -2.36 28.19
CA PRO A 7 2.69 -1.87 28.61
C PRO A 7 3.87 -2.64 27.98
N ASP A 8 3.64 -3.83 27.45
CA ASP A 8 4.63 -4.66 26.74
C ASP A 8 4.64 -4.45 25.22
N GLY A 9 3.84 -3.51 24.70
CA GLY A 9 3.77 -3.17 23.28
C GLY A 9 2.85 -4.07 22.44
N ARG A 10 2.06 -4.97 23.05
CA ARG A 10 1.07 -5.79 22.32
C ARG A 10 -0.26 -5.07 22.15
N TRP A 11 -0.85 -5.20 20.97
CA TRP A 11 -2.19 -4.71 20.64
C TRP A 11 -3.22 -5.80 20.95
N LEU A 12 -4.27 -5.47 21.73
CA LEU A 12 -5.48 -6.28 21.81
C LEU A 12 -6.39 -5.87 20.66
N ALA A 13 -6.59 -6.74 19.67
CA ALA A 13 -7.46 -6.39 18.56
C ALA A 13 -8.94 -6.59 18.96
N PRO A 14 -9.89 -5.78 18.46
CA PRO A 14 -11.31 -5.93 18.76
C PRO A 14 -11.89 -7.32 18.41
N TRP A 15 -11.24 -8.05 17.49
CA TRP A 15 -11.59 -9.42 17.08
C TRP A 15 -11.08 -10.53 18.00
N ASP A 16 -10.43 -10.20 19.13
CA ASP A 16 -10.03 -11.18 20.15
C ASP A 16 -11.25 -11.80 20.90
N ALA A 17 -12.47 -11.33 20.64
CA ALA A 17 -13.68 -11.71 21.37
C ALA A 17 -14.62 -12.67 20.61
N ALA A 18 -14.14 -13.58 19.75
CA ALA A 18 -14.89 -14.80 19.39
C ALA A 18 -14.09 -15.74 18.47
N ALA A 19 -13.18 -16.55 19.04
CA ALA A 19 -12.93 -17.94 18.61
C ALA A 19 -11.80 -18.52 19.45
N ALA A 20 -12.07 -19.62 20.16
CA ALA A 20 -11.01 -20.45 20.72
C ALA A 20 -10.30 -21.16 19.55
N TRP A 21 -9.25 -20.54 19.00
CA TRP A 21 -8.44 -21.19 17.97
C TRP A 21 -7.48 -22.22 18.58
N PRO A 22 -7.37 -23.43 17.98
CA PRO A 22 -6.48 -24.46 18.48
C PRO A 22 -5.02 -23.98 18.39
N ARG A 23 -4.28 -24.15 19.50
CA ARG A 23 -2.85 -23.90 19.55
C ARG A 23 -2.06 -25.07 18.94
N GLN A 24 -1.12 -24.71 18.05
CA GLN A 24 0.12 -25.38 17.66
C GLN A 24 0.06 -26.73 16.90
N GLY A 25 0.64 -26.71 15.70
CA GLY A 25 1.23 -27.80 14.94
C GLY A 25 2.32 -27.22 14.03
N ALA A 26 3.42 -27.95 13.82
CA ALA A 26 4.71 -27.43 13.35
C ALA A 26 4.72 -26.92 11.88
N VAL A 27 5.50 -25.85 11.65
CA VAL A 27 5.93 -25.37 10.34
C VAL A 27 6.98 -26.33 9.74
N ALA A 28 6.59 -27.04 8.67
CA ALA A 28 7.41 -27.75 7.67
C ALA A 28 6.42 -28.40 6.67
N THR A 29 6.51 -28.36 5.33
CA THR A 29 7.61 -28.22 4.35
C THR A 29 6.99 -28.10 2.94
N VAL A 30 7.44 -27.21 2.05
CA VAL A 30 8.35 -27.46 0.89
C VAL A 30 7.83 -28.45 -0.16
N THR A 31 7.62 -28.01 -1.41
CA THR A 31 7.75 -28.90 -2.58
C THR A 31 9.21 -28.92 -3.04
N SER A 32 10.03 -29.69 -2.35
CA SER A 32 11.27 -30.23 -2.93
C SER A 32 10.87 -31.47 -3.73
N PRO A 33 11.58 -31.79 -4.82
CA PRO A 33 11.41 -33.08 -5.48
C PRO A 33 11.61 -34.22 -4.47
N PRO A 34 10.98 -35.39 -4.68
CA PRO A 34 11.17 -36.53 -3.79
C PRO A 34 12.66 -36.86 -3.65
N GLY A 35 13.21 -36.72 -2.44
CA GLY A 35 14.59 -37.13 -2.12
C GLY A 35 15.53 -36.08 -1.52
N ARG A 36 15.13 -34.81 -1.30
CA ARG A 36 15.96 -33.84 -0.56
C ARG A 36 15.23 -33.25 0.63
N ALA A 37 15.80 -33.42 1.83
CA ALA A 37 15.32 -32.84 3.06
C ALA A 37 15.36 -31.31 2.99
N ALA A 38 14.26 -30.67 3.36
CA ALA A 38 14.19 -29.22 3.49
C ALA A 38 15.13 -28.70 4.56
N ARG A 39 15.81 -27.59 4.25
CA ARG A 39 16.63 -26.88 5.22
C ARG A 39 15.79 -25.81 5.91
N ASN A 40 15.62 -25.94 7.22
CA ASN A 40 15.04 -24.92 8.10
C ASN A 40 16.02 -23.75 8.36
N GLY A 41 16.51 -23.12 7.30
CA GLY A 41 17.33 -21.91 7.37
C GLY A 41 16.97 -21.03 6.19
N GLY A 42 16.80 -19.73 6.42
CA GLY A 42 16.44 -18.76 5.38
C GLY A 42 17.23 -19.01 4.09
N PHE A 43 16.53 -19.01 2.96
CA PHE A 43 17.15 -19.18 1.65
C PHE A 43 18.27 -18.14 1.53
N GLY A 44 19.49 -18.64 1.35
CA GLY A 44 20.66 -17.81 1.12
C GLY A 44 20.63 -17.31 -0.32
N LEU A 45 19.71 -16.38 -0.60
CA LEU A 45 19.57 -15.78 -1.91
C LEU A 45 20.88 -15.04 -2.23
N ASN A 46 21.57 -15.52 -3.26
CA ASN A 46 22.78 -14.91 -3.79
C ASN A 46 22.52 -14.48 -5.22
N VAL A 47 23.08 -13.33 -5.63
CA VAL A 47 22.97 -12.85 -7.00
C VAL A 47 23.58 -13.89 -7.96
N ALA A 48 22.79 -14.34 -8.93
CA ALA A 48 23.30 -15.21 -9.99
C ALA A 48 24.38 -14.50 -10.80
N ALA A 49 25.45 -15.21 -11.19
CA ALA A 49 26.52 -14.63 -11.99
C ALA A 49 25.96 -14.19 -13.36
N GLY A 50 25.85 -12.87 -13.58
CA GLY A 50 25.24 -12.30 -14.79
C GLY A 50 23.75 -11.92 -14.67
N GLY A 51 23.16 -12.04 -13.47
CA GLY A 51 21.73 -11.79 -13.20
C GLY A 51 20.85 -13.01 -13.50
N HIS A 52 19.66 -13.06 -12.90
CA HIS A 52 18.73 -14.16 -13.12
C HIS A 52 18.14 -14.15 -14.56
N PRO A 53 18.00 -15.29 -15.26
CA PRO A 53 17.53 -15.34 -16.66
C PRO A 53 16.10 -14.81 -16.87
N LEU A 54 15.29 -14.83 -15.83
CA LEU A 54 13.94 -14.24 -15.83
C LEU A 54 13.90 -12.75 -15.51
N ALA A 55 15.00 -12.15 -15.01
CA ALA A 55 15.02 -10.75 -14.64
C ALA A 55 14.86 -9.82 -15.85
N GLU A 56 14.28 -8.65 -15.61
CA GLU A 56 14.15 -7.55 -16.58
C GLU A 56 15.06 -6.38 -16.15
N PRO A 57 16.30 -6.29 -16.66
CA PRO A 57 17.25 -5.27 -16.22
C PRO A 57 16.80 -3.85 -16.53
N ALA A 58 16.13 -3.62 -17.67
CA ALA A 58 15.65 -2.29 -18.07
C ALA A 58 14.55 -1.78 -17.13
N LEU A 59 13.56 -2.63 -16.83
CA LEU A 59 12.52 -2.31 -15.86
C LEU A 59 13.11 -2.09 -14.47
N SER A 60 14.01 -2.97 -14.04
CA SER A 60 14.65 -2.87 -12.73
C SER A 60 15.47 -1.57 -12.62
N ALA A 61 16.21 -1.18 -13.66
CA ALA A 61 16.93 0.09 -13.70
C ALA A 61 15.98 1.30 -13.61
N ALA A 62 14.86 1.27 -14.32
CA ALA A 62 13.87 2.35 -14.30
C ALA A 62 13.17 2.48 -12.93
N LEU A 63 12.81 1.36 -12.30
CA LEU A 63 12.26 1.33 -10.94
C LEU A 63 13.29 1.81 -9.91
N LYS A 64 14.56 1.45 -10.07
CA LYS A 64 15.65 1.94 -9.21
C LYS A 64 15.81 3.46 -9.31
N GLN A 65 15.85 3.98 -10.54
CA GLN A 65 15.95 5.42 -10.77
C GLN A 65 14.76 6.15 -10.13
N ARG A 66 13.54 5.63 -10.29
CA ARG A 66 12.34 6.17 -9.62
C ARG A 66 12.50 6.20 -8.11
N ALA A 67 12.96 5.10 -7.50
CA ALA A 67 13.20 5.03 -6.06
C ALA A 67 14.24 6.07 -5.60
N GLU A 68 15.37 6.17 -6.29
CA GLU A 68 16.43 7.15 -6.01
C GLU A 68 15.93 8.59 -6.14
N GLU A 69 15.08 8.90 -7.13
CA GLU A 69 14.48 10.22 -7.30
C GLU A 69 13.50 10.58 -6.16
N ILE A 70 12.66 9.63 -5.74
CA ILE A 70 11.75 9.82 -4.60
C ILE A 70 12.55 10.04 -3.31
N GLU A 71 13.54 9.19 -3.04
CA GLU A 71 14.38 9.32 -1.85
C GLU A 71 15.15 10.64 -1.83
N ALA A 72 15.73 11.04 -2.97
CA ALA A 72 16.43 12.31 -3.11
C ALA A 72 15.52 13.50 -2.80
N ALA A 73 14.26 13.48 -3.26
CA ALA A 73 13.30 14.55 -2.99
C ALA A 73 13.05 14.75 -1.49
N PHE A 74 12.86 13.67 -0.73
CA PHE A 74 12.70 13.76 0.73
C PHE A 74 14.01 14.10 1.45
N ALA A 75 15.15 13.61 0.97
CA ALA A 75 16.46 13.87 1.57
C ALA A 75 16.85 15.37 1.54
N LEU A 76 16.26 16.16 0.63
CA LEU A 76 16.49 17.62 0.56
C LEU A 76 15.85 18.40 1.71
N ILE A 77 14.80 17.87 2.36
CA ILE A 77 14.03 18.59 3.38
C ILE A 77 14.93 18.98 4.56
N GLN A 78 15.62 18.02 5.16
CA GLN A 78 16.42 18.26 6.37
C GLN A 78 17.56 19.29 6.15
N PRO A 79 18.37 19.19 5.08
CA PRO A 79 19.37 20.23 4.76
C PRO A 79 18.77 21.63 4.58
N VAL A 80 17.60 21.74 3.93
CA VAL A 80 16.92 23.02 3.76
C VAL A 80 16.53 23.61 5.10
N LEU A 81 15.87 22.83 5.97
CA LEU A 81 15.43 23.30 7.28
C LEU A 81 16.60 23.65 8.21
N ARG A 82 17.70 22.88 8.17
CA ARG A 82 18.93 23.19 8.93
C ARG A 82 19.55 24.54 8.55
N ARG A 83 19.44 24.95 7.27
CA ARG A 83 19.90 26.27 6.82
C ARG A 83 18.98 27.41 7.26
N LEU A 84 17.68 27.14 7.36
CA LEU A 84 16.69 28.14 7.78
C LEU A 84 16.70 28.39 9.30
N ALA A 85 16.85 27.32 10.09
CA ALA A 85 16.77 27.36 11.55
C ALA A 85 17.59 28.49 12.24
N PRO A 86 18.89 28.71 11.93
CA PRO A 86 19.67 29.75 12.60
C PRO A 86 19.32 31.18 12.15
N ARG A 87 18.63 31.33 11.02
CA ARG A 87 18.31 32.62 10.38
C ARG A 87 16.89 33.11 10.67
N GLN A 88 16.14 32.35 11.48
CA GLN A 88 14.71 32.59 11.70
C GLN A 88 14.37 33.97 12.28
N PHE A 89 15.36 34.66 12.88
CA PHE A 89 15.21 36.00 13.45
C PHE A 89 15.84 37.11 12.59
N ASP A 90 16.35 36.79 11.40
CA ASP A 90 16.92 37.77 10.47
C ASP A 90 15.80 38.67 9.88
N ASP A 91 16.15 39.91 9.53
CA ASP A 91 15.23 40.80 8.82
C ASP A 91 14.82 40.21 7.45
N GLY A 92 13.51 40.22 7.16
CA GLY A 92 12.95 39.63 5.93
C GLY A 92 13.11 38.12 5.83
N PHE A 93 13.34 37.43 6.95
CA PHE A 93 13.41 35.97 6.99
C PHE A 93 12.19 35.27 6.38
N PRO A 94 10.93 35.68 6.63
CA PRO A 94 9.77 34.94 6.12
C PRO A 94 9.74 34.82 4.59
N GLU A 95 10.04 35.90 3.87
CA GLU A 95 10.10 35.92 2.40
C GLU A 95 11.27 35.09 1.87
N GLN A 96 12.42 35.16 2.55
CA GLN A 96 13.61 34.38 2.19
C GLN A 96 13.40 32.88 2.43
N ALA A 97 12.74 32.52 3.53
CA ALA A 97 12.40 31.15 3.87
C ALA A 97 11.39 30.59 2.87
N HIS A 98 10.33 31.32 2.55
CA HIS A 98 9.37 30.97 1.50
C HIS A 98 10.09 30.71 0.16
N GLY A 99 10.91 31.67 -0.28
CA GLY A 99 11.68 31.52 -1.53
C GLY A 99 12.61 30.31 -1.51
N GLN A 100 13.24 29.99 -0.38
CA GLN A 100 14.10 28.81 -0.26
C GLN A 100 13.30 27.50 -0.32
N LEU A 101 12.12 27.43 0.30
CA LEU A 101 11.24 26.25 0.26
C LEU A 101 10.71 25.99 -1.15
N VAL A 102 10.26 27.04 -1.85
CA VAL A 102 9.81 26.94 -3.25
C VAL A 102 10.96 26.54 -4.16
N ASN A 103 12.10 27.23 -4.09
CA ASN A 103 13.21 26.98 -5.01
C ASN A 103 13.92 25.64 -4.77
N SER A 104 13.97 25.16 -3.52
CA SER A 104 14.71 23.93 -3.18
C SER A 104 13.84 22.68 -3.14
N LEU A 105 12.57 22.81 -2.75
CA LEU A 105 11.66 21.67 -2.52
C LEU A 105 10.42 21.71 -3.43
N GLY A 106 10.16 22.82 -4.11
CA GLY A 106 8.90 23.06 -4.83
C GLY A 106 7.70 23.21 -3.88
N VAL A 107 7.94 23.46 -2.59
CA VAL A 107 6.87 23.51 -1.57
C VAL A 107 6.49 24.96 -1.30
N ASP A 108 5.24 25.29 -1.60
CA ASP A 108 4.66 26.61 -1.34
C ASP A 108 4.07 26.68 0.08
N ILE A 109 4.80 27.32 0.98
CA ILE A 109 4.32 27.70 2.32
C ILE A 109 4.32 29.24 2.37
N PRO A 110 3.15 29.87 2.60
CA PRO A 110 3.04 31.32 2.67
C PRO A 110 4.02 31.93 3.67
N ALA A 111 4.68 33.04 3.28
CA ALA A 111 5.61 33.76 4.14
C ALA A 111 4.97 34.16 5.49
N ALA A 112 3.67 34.50 5.49
CA ALA A 112 2.95 34.83 6.72
C ALA A 112 2.98 33.72 7.79
N GLU A 113 3.08 32.45 7.38
CA GLU A 113 3.17 31.28 8.27
C GLU A 113 4.60 30.98 8.72
N LEU A 114 5.59 31.66 8.15
CA LEU A 114 7.02 31.54 8.47
C LEU A 114 7.52 32.69 9.36
N ASN A 115 6.60 33.51 9.88
CA ASN A 115 6.92 34.53 10.86
C ASN A 115 7.43 33.90 12.15
N SER A 116 8.54 34.41 12.66
CA SER A 116 9.12 33.95 13.92
C SER A 116 9.64 35.14 14.73
N SER A 117 9.70 34.98 16.05
CA SER A 117 10.25 35.97 16.98
C SER A 117 10.97 35.28 18.12
N TRP A 118 11.79 36.00 18.88
CA TRP A 118 12.52 35.42 20.02
C TRP A 118 11.60 34.77 21.06
N SER A 119 10.34 35.24 21.21
CA SER A 119 9.34 34.65 22.11
C SER A 119 8.47 33.58 21.46
N THR A 120 8.55 33.42 20.14
CA THR A 120 7.78 32.44 19.36
C THR A 120 8.63 32.01 18.16
N PRO A 121 9.60 31.10 18.37
CA PRO A 121 10.43 30.58 17.29
C PRO A 121 9.59 29.72 16.34
N LEU A 122 10.16 29.41 15.17
CA LEU A 122 9.53 28.49 14.24
C LEU A 122 9.35 27.11 14.87
N ASP A 123 8.17 26.53 14.69
CA ASP A 123 7.95 25.11 14.91
C ASP A 123 8.55 24.32 13.73
N LEU A 124 9.84 23.98 13.86
CA LEU A 124 10.57 23.22 12.84
C LEU A 124 10.00 21.81 12.66
N GLY A 125 9.37 21.23 13.68
CA GLY A 125 8.74 19.92 13.61
C GLY A 125 7.50 19.95 12.71
N ARG A 126 6.62 20.94 12.90
CA ARG A 126 5.47 21.18 12.02
C ARG A 126 5.89 21.61 10.62
N LEU A 127 6.89 22.48 10.50
CA LEU A 127 7.41 22.90 9.20
C LEU A 127 7.97 21.70 8.42
N HIS A 128 8.70 20.80 9.09
CA HIS A 128 9.14 19.53 8.49
C HIS A 128 7.97 18.70 7.96
N ALA A 129 6.94 18.48 8.77
CA ALA A 129 5.78 17.71 8.33
C ALA A 129 5.08 18.35 7.12
N ARG A 130 4.96 19.69 7.06
CA ARG A 130 4.44 20.37 5.87
C ARG A 130 5.33 20.20 4.63
N CYS A 131 6.64 20.25 4.79
CA CYS A 131 7.57 19.95 3.70
C CYS A 131 7.40 18.52 3.20
N VAL A 132 7.26 17.53 4.09
CA VAL A 132 7.01 16.13 3.72
C VAL A 132 5.72 16.00 2.90
N LEU A 133 4.62 16.60 3.36
CA LEU A 133 3.33 16.56 2.66
C LEU A 133 3.39 17.26 1.30
N GLY A 134 4.03 18.43 1.23
CA GLY A 134 4.25 19.16 -0.01
C GLY A 134 5.10 18.38 -1.02
N THR A 135 6.22 17.81 -0.57
CA THR A 135 7.09 16.97 -1.40
C THR A 135 6.34 15.74 -1.92
N PHE A 136 5.56 15.05 -1.08
CA PHE A 136 4.75 13.92 -1.50
C PHE A 136 3.73 14.32 -2.59
N ARG A 137 3.01 15.44 -2.38
CA ARG A 137 2.06 15.96 -3.38
C ARG A 137 2.75 16.28 -4.71
N ASN A 138 3.90 16.93 -4.68
CA ASN A 138 4.68 17.23 -5.89
C ASN A 138 5.09 15.94 -6.63
N LEU A 139 5.47 14.90 -5.89
CA LEU A 139 5.83 13.60 -6.48
C LEU A 139 4.63 12.91 -7.14
N VAL A 140 3.43 12.99 -6.55
CA VAL A 140 2.18 12.45 -7.16
C VAL A 140 1.91 13.12 -8.51
N GLU A 141 2.15 14.43 -8.61
CA GLU A 141 1.94 15.20 -9.85
C GLU A 141 3.00 14.95 -10.93
N ARG A 142 4.12 14.26 -10.62
CA ARG A 142 5.13 13.92 -11.62
C ARG A 142 4.68 12.82 -12.59
N GLU A 143 3.58 12.13 -12.29
CA GLU A 143 3.05 11.02 -13.09
C GLU A 143 4.18 10.05 -13.49
N PHE A 144 4.93 9.55 -12.49
CA PHE A 144 6.03 8.63 -12.72
C PHE A 144 5.65 7.57 -13.74
N ASP A 145 6.43 7.48 -14.82
CA ASP A 145 6.01 6.94 -16.11
C ASP A 145 5.10 5.70 -15.99
N ARG A 146 3.81 5.88 -16.31
CA ARG A 146 2.81 4.80 -16.33
C ARG A 146 3.07 3.80 -17.47
N ASN A 147 4.06 4.05 -18.32
CA ASN A 147 4.48 3.16 -19.41
C ASN A 147 5.55 2.13 -19.01
N LEU A 148 6.00 2.07 -17.74
CA LEU A 148 6.84 0.96 -17.26
C LEU A 148 6.30 -0.44 -17.63
N PRO A 149 4.98 -0.69 -17.67
CA PRO A 149 4.43 -1.93 -18.17
C PRO A 149 4.85 -2.29 -19.61
N ALA A 150 5.11 -1.31 -20.49
CA ALA A 150 5.65 -1.58 -21.82
C ALA A 150 7.06 -2.22 -21.79
N LEU A 151 7.76 -2.15 -20.65
CA LEU A 151 9.03 -2.85 -20.43
C LEU A 151 8.83 -4.29 -19.93
N LEU A 152 7.63 -4.65 -19.47
CA LEU A 152 7.22 -6.03 -19.18
C LEU A 152 6.62 -6.72 -20.41
N ASP A 153 6.17 -5.95 -21.39
CA ASP A 153 5.56 -6.47 -22.61
C ASP A 153 6.55 -7.36 -23.35
N GLU A 154 6.30 -8.66 -23.32
CA GLU A 154 6.78 -9.59 -24.34
C GLU A 154 5.92 -9.47 -25.63
N GLY A 155 5.39 -8.26 -25.90
CA GLY A 155 4.55 -7.92 -27.05
C GLY A 155 3.03 -7.89 -26.83
N GLU A 156 2.53 -7.93 -25.59
CA GLU A 156 1.09 -8.05 -25.30
C GLU A 156 0.58 -7.02 -24.28
N SER A 157 -0.47 -6.29 -24.62
CA SER A 157 -1.04 -5.24 -23.76
C SER A 157 -1.86 -5.81 -22.59
N ALA A 158 -2.10 -4.98 -21.57
CA ALA A 158 -3.02 -5.27 -20.45
C ALA A 158 -4.42 -5.75 -20.91
N GLU A 159 -4.93 -5.19 -22.01
CA GLU A 159 -6.22 -5.55 -22.60
C GLU A 159 -6.23 -6.97 -23.19
N VAL A 160 -5.06 -7.49 -23.58
CA VAL A 160 -4.89 -8.88 -24.05
C VAL A 160 -4.64 -9.83 -22.87
N LEU A 161 -3.88 -9.38 -21.87
CA LEU A 161 -3.52 -10.16 -20.69
C LEU A 161 -4.74 -10.50 -19.83
N ILE A 162 -5.62 -9.52 -19.57
CA ILE A 162 -6.80 -9.68 -18.70
C ILE A 162 -7.73 -10.83 -19.17
N PRO A 163 -8.26 -10.83 -20.41
CA PRO A 163 -9.11 -11.92 -20.90
C PRO A 163 -8.36 -13.25 -20.99
N ARG A 164 -7.06 -13.23 -21.30
CA ARG A 164 -6.24 -14.44 -21.37
C ARG A 164 -6.16 -15.17 -20.03
N PHE A 165 -6.19 -14.44 -18.92
CA PHE A 165 -6.20 -15.05 -17.58
C PHE A 165 -7.59 -15.51 -17.15
N GLY A 166 -8.62 -15.22 -17.95
CA GLY A 166 -10.01 -15.47 -17.58
C GLY A 166 -10.54 -14.48 -16.54
N PHE A 167 -9.92 -13.29 -16.43
CA PHE A 167 -10.37 -12.24 -15.53
C PHE A 167 -10.82 -11.01 -16.32
N HIS A 168 -11.68 -10.17 -15.75
CA HIS A 168 -12.06 -8.88 -16.33
C HIS A 168 -11.69 -7.70 -15.42
N ALA A 169 -11.26 -7.97 -14.19
CA ALA A 169 -10.81 -6.97 -13.25
C ALA A 169 -9.91 -7.63 -12.21
N VAL A 170 -8.87 -6.91 -11.78
CA VAL A 170 -8.00 -7.32 -10.68
C VAL A 170 -8.06 -6.26 -9.59
N ASP A 171 -8.56 -6.63 -8.43
CA ASP A 171 -8.58 -5.83 -7.20
C ASP A 171 -7.57 -6.41 -6.22
N ILE A 172 -6.64 -5.57 -5.80
CA ILE A 172 -5.53 -5.95 -4.93
C ILE A 172 -5.70 -5.28 -3.57
N THR A 173 -5.61 -6.06 -2.50
CA THR A 173 -5.57 -5.53 -1.14
C THR A 173 -4.31 -5.97 -0.44
N SER A 174 -3.55 -5.02 0.11
CA SER A 174 -2.36 -5.26 0.90
C SER A 174 -2.51 -4.88 2.37
N CYS A 175 -1.55 -5.27 3.19
CA CYS A 175 -1.42 -4.71 4.53
C CYS A 175 -0.99 -3.25 4.45
N SER A 176 -1.52 -2.39 5.32
CA SER A 176 -1.11 -0.97 5.47
C SER A 176 0.36 -0.74 5.83
N ASP A 177 1.11 -1.79 6.14
CA ASP A 177 2.54 -1.75 6.36
C ASP A 177 3.25 -1.09 5.17
N GLY A 178 4.02 -0.02 5.43
CA GLY A 178 4.64 0.76 4.37
C GLY A 178 5.62 -0.04 3.52
N ARG A 179 6.11 -1.19 3.98
CA ARG A 179 6.95 -2.09 3.18
C ARG A 179 6.20 -2.69 1.98
N LEU A 180 4.87 -2.73 2.03
CA LEU A 180 4.00 -3.21 0.94
C LEU A 180 3.51 -2.10 0.01
N LEU A 181 3.86 -0.82 0.25
CA LEU A 181 3.41 0.26 -0.64
C LEU A 181 3.93 0.09 -2.09
N GLY A 182 5.02 -0.65 -2.29
CA GLY A 182 5.54 -1.07 -3.59
C GLY A 182 4.84 -2.28 -4.23
N ALA A 183 3.70 -2.75 -3.70
CA ALA A 183 3.12 -4.05 -4.05
C ALA A 183 2.88 -4.22 -5.55
N VAL A 184 2.31 -3.22 -6.23
CA VAL A 184 1.91 -3.36 -7.63
C VAL A 184 3.11 -3.19 -8.56
N ASP A 185 3.84 -2.08 -8.44
CA ASP A 185 4.91 -1.71 -9.38
C ASP A 185 6.20 -2.50 -9.15
N PHE A 186 6.57 -2.76 -7.89
CA PHE A 186 7.84 -3.41 -7.54
C PHE A 186 7.68 -4.90 -7.28
N ILE A 187 6.79 -5.29 -6.36
CA ILE A 187 6.72 -6.67 -5.84
C ILE A 187 6.08 -7.60 -6.87
N LEU A 188 4.86 -7.28 -7.32
CA LEU A 188 4.12 -8.10 -8.28
C LEU A 188 4.47 -7.77 -9.73
N ARG A 189 4.97 -6.55 -9.99
CA ARG A 189 5.23 -5.96 -11.31
C ARG A 189 4.05 -6.20 -12.25
N VAL A 190 2.85 -5.86 -11.78
CA VAL A 190 1.62 -5.99 -12.58
C VAL A 190 1.34 -4.63 -13.21
N PRO A 191 0.99 -4.57 -14.51
CA PRO A 191 0.60 -3.32 -15.13
C PRO A 191 -0.56 -2.64 -14.39
N GLN A 192 -0.43 -1.36 -14.04
CA GLN A 192 -1.51 -0.61 -13.40
C GLN A 192 -2.79 -0.59 -14.24
N ALA A 193 -2.69 -0.71 -15.56
CA ALA A 193 -3.85 -0.82 -16.46
C ALA A 193 -4.70 -2.09 -16.22
N VAL A 194 -4.12 -3.14 -15.60
CA VAL A 194 -4.81 -4.38 -15.23
C VAL A 194 -5.48 -4.27 -13.85
N VAL A 195 -4.90 -3.47 -12.96
CA VAL A 195 -5.35 -3.33 -11.57
C VAL A 195 -6.41 -2.24 -11.50
N VAL A 196 -7.67 -2.64 -11.25
CA VAL A 196 -8.79 -1.69 -11.14
C VAL A 196 -8.82 -0.97 -9.80
N TRP A 197 -8.31 -1.62 -8.75
CA TRP A 197 -8.25 -1.12 -7.39
C TRP A 197 -7.02 -1.66 -6.67
N HIS A 198 -6.32 -0.80 -5.95
CA HIS A 198 -5.36 -1.18 -4.93
C HIS A 198 -5.67 -0.44 -3.63
N ASP A 199 -5.92 -1.19 -2.57
CA ASP A 199 -6.15 -0.65 -1.24
C ASP A 199 -5.22 -1.30 -0.22
N ALA A 200 -5.02 -0.62 0.91
CA ALA A 200 -4.35 -1.18 2.06
C ALA A 200 -5.24 -1.11 3.31
N TYR A 201 -5.20 -2.16 4.14
CA TYR A 201 -5.85 -2.17 5.45
C TYR A 201 -4.89 -2.82 6.44
N ALA A 202 -4.99 -2.50 7.73
CA ALA A 202 -4.19 -3.14 8.76
C ALA A 202 -4.43 -4.65 8.73
N GLY A 203 -3.38 -5.43 8.45
CA GLY A 203 -3.49 -6.88 8.26
C GLY A 203 -4.17 -7.31 6.95
N ALA A 204 -4.36 -6.41 5.99
CA ALA A 204 -5.13 -6.61 4.77
C ALA A 204 -6.61 -6.96 5.02
N MET A 205 -7.15 -6.57 6.18
CA MET A 205 -8.53 -6.84 6.58
C MET A 205 -9.52 -5.87 5.91
N PHE A 206 -9.64 -5.96 4.58
CA PHE A 206 -10.53 -5.09 3.79
C PHE A 206 -11.99 -5.20 4.17
N ASP A 207 -12.74 -4.13 3.92
CA ASP A 207 -14.19 -4.11 4.08
C ASP A 207 -14.88 -4.89 2.94
N VAL A 208 -15.62 -5.93 3.31
CA VAL A 208 -16.31 -6.84 2.38
C VAL A 208 -17.45 -6.14 1.65
N GLU A 209 -18.19 -5.24 2.30
CA GLU A 209 -19.29 -4.50 1.66
C GLU A 209 -18.74 -3.51 0.63
N ASP A 210 -17.63 -2.83 0.95
CA ASP A 210 -16.98 -1.94 0.00
C ASP A 210 -16.36 -2.70 -1.19
N ALA A 211 -15.81 -3.90 -0.96
CA ALA A 211 -15.37 -4.78 -2.04
C ALA A 211 -16.54 -5.26 -2.92
N LEU A 212 -17.68 -5.60 -2.32
CA LEU A 212 -18.90 -5.98 -3.03
C LEU A 212 -19.40 -4.85 -3.94
N HIS A 213 -19.48 -3.62 -3.43
CA HIS A 213 -19.89 -2.47 -4.23
C HIS A 213 -18.93 -2.18 -5.40
N ARG A 214 -17.62 -2.43 -5.24
CA ARG A 214 -16.66 -2.31 -6.34
C ARG A 214 -16.87 -3.37 -7.41
N TRP A 215 -17.12 -4.61 -7.01
CA TRP A 215 -17.47 -5.69 -7.92
C TRP A 215 -18.76 -5.36 -8.69
N GLU A 216 -19.82 -4.94 -8.00
CA GLU A 216 -21.10 -4.54 -8.62
C GLU A 216 -20.90 -3.40 -9.63
N SER A 217 -20.08 -2.41 -9.28
CA SER A 217 -19.76 -1.30 -10.19
C SER A 217 -19.04 -1.77 -11.47
N VAL A 218 -18.20 -2.79 -11.38
CA VAL A 218 -17.50 -3.36 -12.55
C VAL A 218 -18.47 -4.19 -13.39
N GLU A 219 -19.26 -5.06 -12.77
CA GLU A 219 -20.25 -5.87 -13.49
C GLU A 219 -21.30 -5.03 -14.19
N LEU A 220 -21.83 -4.00 -13.51
CA LEU A 220 -22.78 -3.07 -14.12
C LEU A 220 -22.18 -2.39 -15.37
N ARG A 221 -20.88 -2.07 -15.35
CA ARG A 221 -20.19 -1.49 -16.49
C ARG A 221 -20.04 -2.50 -17.64
N ARG A 222 -19.76 -3.77 -17.36
CA ARG A 222 -19.74 -4.83 -18.38
C ARG A 222 -21.11 -4.96 -19.05
N TRP A 223 -22.19 -5.00 -18.27
CA TRP A 223 -23.55 -5.09 -18.79
C TRP A 223 -23.99 -3.87 -19.60
N ARG A 224 -23.60 -2.66 -19.19
CA ARG A 224 -24.07 -1.41 -19.82
C ARG A 224 -23.18 -0.90 -20.95
N GLU A 225 -21.88 -1.13 -20.86
CA GLU A 225 -20.89 -0.55 -21.76
C GLU A 225 -20.06 -1.61 -22.51
N GLY A 226 -20.14 -2.89 -22.13
CA GLY A 226 -19.28 -3.93 -22.68
C GLY A 226 -17.79 -3.70 -22.34
N ARG A 227 -17.50 -3.04 -21.21
CA ARG A 227 -16.13 -2.70 -20.80
C ARG A 227 -15.77 -3.29 -19.43
N PRO A 228 -14.56 -3.84 -19.27
CA PRO A 228 -13.52 -3.98 -20.30
C PRO A 228 -13.84 -5.03 -21.37
N ASN A 229 -14.85 -5.88 -21.11
CA ASN A 229 -15.40 -6.82 -22.06
C ASN A 229 -16.92 -7.00 -21.86
N ASP A 230 -17.55 -7.77 -22.75
CA ASP A 230 -18.99 -8.07 -22.66
C ASP A 230 -19.31 -8.95 -21.43
N ALA A 231 -20.47 -8.74 -20.82
CA ALA A 231 -20.92 -9.49 -19.65
C ALA A 231 -21.08 -11.00 -19.93
N SER A 232 -21.33 -11.39 -21.19
CA SER A 232 -21.45 -12.78 -21.61
C SER A 232 -20.13 -13.53 -21.73
N GLU A 233 -18.99 -12.82 -21.72
CA GLU A 233 -17.69 -13.47 -21.78
C GLU A 233 -17.37 -14.22 -20.47
N PRO A 234 -16.76 -15.43 -20.54
CA PRO A 234 -16.53 -16.31 -19.40
C PRO A 234 -15.33 -15.85 -18.57
N THR A 235 -15.40 -14.65 -18.01
CA THR A 235 -14.36 -14.03 -17.18
C THR A 235 -14.88 -13.73 -15.79
N ARG A 236 -14.00 -13.73 -14.79
CA ARG A 236 -14.34 -13.43 -13.38
C ARG A 236 -13.63 -12.18 -12.86
N TYR A 237 -14.21 -11.57 -11.84
CA TYR A 237 -13.53 -10.57 -11.04
C TYR A 237 -12.54 -11.28 -10.12
N LEU A 238 -11.29 -10.82 -10.08
CA LEU A 238 -10.26 -11.39 -9.22
C LEU A 238 -9.97 -10.46 -8.04
N LYS A 239 -10.11 -10.98 -6.82
CA LYS A 239 -9.64 -10.34 -5.58
C LYS A 239 -8.34 -10.99 -5.11
N VAL A 240 -7.27 -10.21 -5.01
CA VAL A 240 -5.95 -10.65 -4.53
C VAL A 240 -5.71 -10.05 -3.15
N GLY A 241 -5.45 -10.90 -2.14
CA GLY A 241 -5.05 -10.48 -0.81
C GLY A 241 -3.56 -10.70 -0.57
N LEU A 242 -2.85 -9.67 -0.11
CA LEU A 242 -1.45 -9.73 0.28
C LEU A 242 -1.28 -9.65 1.79
N TYR A 243 -0.89 -10.78 2.39
CA TYR A 243 -0.33 -10.78 3.74
C TYR A 243 1.19 -10.65 3.67
N HIS A 244 1.83 -10.37 4.80
CA HIS A 244 3.29 -10.26 4.84
C HIS A 244 3.89 -10.87 6.09
N PHE A 245 5.18 -11.21 5.97
CA PHE A 245 6.01 -11.78 7.01
C PHE A 245 7.46 -11.30 6.84
N SER A 246 8.29 -11.54 7.84
CA SER A 246 9.74 -11.38 7.76
C SER A 246 10.37 -12.75 7.92
N SER A 247 11.15 -13.20 6.95
CA SER A 247 11.92 -14.44 7.05
C SER A 247 13.12 -14.33 8.00
N ALA A 248 13.65 -13.12 8.18
CA ALA A 248 14.79 -12.81 9.04
C ALA A 248 14.43 -12.71 10.52
N ASP A 249 13.28 -12.12 10.84
CA ASP A 249 12.79 -11.98 12.22
C ASP A 249 11.27 -12.21 12.32
N PRO A 250 10.81 -13.47 12.15
CA PRO A 250 9.38 -13.79 12.05
C PRO A 250 8.58 -13.41 13.29
N ARG A 251 9.20 -13.31 14.47
CA ARG A 251 8.51 -13.07 15.74
C ARG A 251 8.29 -11.60 16.07
N HIS A 252 8.97 -10.69 15.37
CA HIS A 252 8.93 -9.27 15.67
C HIS A 252 8.70 -8.37 14.46
N GLN A 253 9.11 -8.79 13.25
CA GLN A 253 9.07 -7.97 12.03
C GLN A 253 8.01 -8.42 11.01
N GLY A 254 7.09 -9.30 11.41
CA GLY A 254 5.91 -9.68 10.63
C GLY A 254 4.76 -8.68 10.76
N CYS A 255 3.55 -9.11 10.43
CA CYS A 255 2.36 -8.25 10.49
C CYS A 255 1.97 -7.88 11.93
N ALA A 256 2.10 -6.60 12.30
CA ALA A 256 1.78 -6.11 13.64
C ALA A 256 0.30 -6.32 14.02
N ALA A 257 -0.64 -6.14 13.07
CA ALA A 257 -2.08 -6.39 13.28
C ALA A 257 -2.37 -7.87 13.65
N HIS A 258 -1.48 -8.78 13.26
CA HIS A 258 -1.56 -10.20 13.57
C HIS A 258 -0.54 -10.66 14.61
N GLY A 259 0.07 -9.73 15.35
CA GLY A 259 1.02 -10.04 16.41
C GLY A 259 2.31 -10.70 15.90
N SER A 260 2.72 -10.39 14.67
CA SER A 260 3.83 -11.04 13.98
C SER A 260 3.66 -12.56 13.82
N ASP A 261 2.42 -13.05 13.80
CA ASP A 261 2.11 -14.46 13.52
C ASP A 261 1.72 -14.61 12.04
N GLU A 262 2.62 -15.22 11.27
CA GLU A 262 2.46 -15.45 9.82
C GLU A 262 1.23 -16.30 9.51
N VAL A 263 1.02 -17.40 10.25
CA VAL A 263 -0.09 -18.33 10.01
C VAL A 263 -1.41 -17.63 10.31
N ARG A 264 -1.46 -16.86 11.40
CA ARG A 264 -2.63 -16.04 11.73
C ARG A 264 -2.91 -15.00 10.64
N ALA A 265 -1.89 -14.32 10.12
CA ALA A 265 -2.05 -13.32 9.06
C ALA A 265 -2.60 -13.96 7.77
N ALA A 266 -2.00 -15.07 7.32
CA ALA A 266 -2.44 -15.78 6.12
C ALA A 266 -3.86 -16.34 6.27
N THR A 267 -4.18 -16.94 7.43
CA THR A 267 -5.49 -17.54 7.70
C THR A 267 -6.59 -16.48 7.81
N ALA A 268 -6.33 -15.36 8.49
CA ALA A 268 -7.29 -14.27 8.61
C ALA A 268 -7.62 -13.65 7.24
N LEU A 269 -6.61 -13.44 6.41
CA LEU A 269 -6.82 -12.91 5.06
C LEU A 269 -7.52 -13.91 4.14
N LEU A 270 -7.19 -15.20 4.23
CA LEU A 270 -7.93 -16.23 3.50
C LEU A 270 -9.41 -16.26 3.89
N ALA A 271 -9.71 -16.21 5.19
CA ALA A 271 -11.09 -16.15 5.67
C ALA A 271 -11.81 -14.89 5.14
N ARG A 272 -11.14 -13.74 5.12
CA ARG A 272 -11.69 -12.49 4.57
C ARG A 272 -11.95 -12.57 3.06
N LEU A 273 -11.09 -13.23 2.29
CA LEU A 273 -11.33 -13.51 0.88
C LEU A 273 -12.55 -14.42 0.67
N GLN A 274 -12.72 -15.44 1.51
CA GLN A 274 -13.88 -16.34 1.49
C GLN A 274 -15.18 -15.63 1.90
N GLU A 275 -15.13 -14.71 2.86
CA GLU A 275 -16.27 -13.86 3.22
C GLU A 275 -16.73 -13.02 2.02
N PHE A 276 -15.80 -12.46 1.24
CA PHE A 276 -16.13 -11.73 0.02
C PHE A 276 -16.72 -12.61 -1.08
N GLU A 277 -16.13 -13.78 -1.34
CA GLU A 277 -16.69 -14.77 -2.27
C GLU A 277 -18.12 -15.15 -1.87
N GLY A 278 -18.33 -15.50 -0.60
CA GLY A 278 -19.65 -15.84 -0.06
C GLY A 278 -20.63 -14.66 -0.08
N ALA A 279 -20.18 -13.42 0.09
CA ALA A 279 -21.02 -12.24 -0.02
C ALA A 279 -21.54 -12.05 -1.45
N VAL A 280 -20.71 -12.26 -2.48
CA VAL A 280 -21.16 -12.21 -3.88
C VAL A 280 -22.15 -13.33 -4.18
N GLU A 281 -21.85 -14.57 -3.77
CA GLU A 281 -22.72 -15.73 -4.03
C GLU A 281 -24.08 -15.66 -3.32
N SER A 282 -24.13 -15.02 -2.14
CA SER A 282 -25.35 -14.96 -1.32
C SER A 282 -26.23 -13.74 -1.61
N THR A 283 -25.65 -12.63 -2.05
CA THR A 283 -26.41 -11.40 -2.36
C THR A 283 -26.90 -11.34 -3.81
N GLN A 284 -26.32 -12.14 -4.70
CA GLN A 284 -26.60 -12.12 -6.13
C GLN A 284 -27.14 -13.45 -6.64
N CYS A 285 -28.02 -13.40 -7.64
CA CYS A 285 -28.64 -14.60 -8.20
C CYS A 285 -27.83 -15.21 -9.36
N CYS A 286 -28.36 -16.28 -9.98
CA CYS A 286 -27.89 -16.81 -11.26
C CYS A 286 -26.43 -17.32 -11.29
N GLY A 287 -25.86 -17.68 -10.14
CA GLY A 287 -24.51 -18.25 -10.06
C GLY A 287 -23.39 -17.22 -10.21
N ALA A 288 -23.64 -15.96 -9.80
CA ALA A 288 -22.59 -14.96 -9.68
C ALA A 288 -21.44 -15.48 -8.79
N SER A 289 -20.21 -15.32 -9.26
CA SER A 289 -19.02 -15.80 -8.57
C SER A 289 -17.82 -14.92 -8.89
N VAL A 290 -16.82 -14.98 -8.02
CA VAL A 290 -15.54 -14.29 -8.18
C VAL A 290 -14.41 -15.31 -8.20
N ALA A 291 -13.19 -14.83 -8.36
CA ALA A 291 -11.98 -15.58 -8.08
C ALA A 291 -11.22 -14.88 -6.96
N THR A 292 -10.54 -15.66 -6.12
CA THR A 292 -9.68 -15.14 -5.05
C THR A 292 -8.28 -15.70 -5.16
N LEU A 293 -7.27 -14.90 -4.77
CA LEU A 293 -5.89 -15.35 -4.69
C LEU A 293 -5.23 -14.81 -3.41
N LEU A 294 -4.58 -15.68 -2.66
CA LEU A 294 -3.78 -15.32 -1.48
C LEU A 294 -2.31 -15.28 -1.86
N VAL A 295 -1.63 -14.19 -1.49
CA VAL A 295 -0.20 -14.00 -1.72
C VAL A 295 0.47 -13.57 -0.41
N GLY A 296 1.56 -14.22 -0.05
CA GLY A 296 2.44 -13.82 1.06
C GLY A 296 3.65 -13.07 0.55
N VAL A 297 4.04 -11.99 1.23
CA VAL A 297 5.25 -11.21 0.91
C VAL A 297 6.27 -11.32 2.03
N ASP A 298 7.50 -11.73 1.70
CA ASP A 298 8.66 -11.61 2.60
C ASP A 298 9.25 -10.20 2.52
N THR A 299 9.01 -9.38 3.54
CA THR A 299 9.44 -7.96 3.55
C THR A 299 10.95 -7.75 3.65
N ASP A 300 11.72 -8.82 3.87
CA ASP A 300 13.18 -8.78 3.90
C ASP A 300 13.79 -8.83 2.49
N THR A 301 13.09 -9.46 1.54
CA THR A 301 13.62 -9.77 0.20
C THR A 301 12.68 -9.42 -0.95
N ASP A 302 11.46 -8.97 -0.63
CA ASP A 302 10.31 -8.83 -1.52
C ASP A 302 9.87 -10.13 -2.20
N ALA A 303 10.41 -11.29 -1.81
CA ALA A 303 10.00 -12.57 -2.37
C ALA A 303 8.56 -12.90 -1.99
N ILE A 304 7.80 -13.50 -2.91
CA ILE A 304 6.40 -13.87 -2.69
C ILE A 304 6.20 -15.38 -2.51
N ARG A 305 5.09 -15.72 -1.87
CA ARG A 305 4.47 -17.04 -1.85
C ARG A 305 3.09 -16.93 -2.47
N VAL A 306 2.85 -17.63 -3.57
CA VAL A 306 1.54 -17.65 -4.24
C VAL A 306 0.81 -18.92 -3.83
N HIS A 307 -0.33 -18.79 -3.15
CA HIS A 307 -1.14 -19.92 -2.69
C HIS A 307 -2.07 -20.38 -3.80
N VAL A 308 -1.63 -21.40 -4.54
CA VAL A 308 -2.28 -21.81 -5.80
C VAL A 308 -3.64 -22.47 -5.50
N PRO A 309 -4.76 -21.89 -6.00
CA PRO A 309 -6.08 -22.50 -5.86
C PRO A 309 -6.16 -23.85 -6.57
N ASP A 310 -6.88 -24.81 -5.98
CA ASP A 310 -7.09 -26.13 -6.60
C ASP A 310 -8.07 -26.06 -7.79
N ALA A 311 -8.37 -27.21 -8.41
CA ALA A 311 -9.30 -27.29 -9.53
C ALA A 311 -10.74 -26.83 -9.22
N ALA A 312 -11.10 -26.70 -7.95
CA ALA A 312 -12.39 -26.15 -7.51
C ALA A 312 -12.28 -24.68 -7.07
N GLY A 313 -11.12 -24.04 -7.26
CA GLY A 313 -10.85 -22.66 -6.85
C GLY A 313 -10.54 -22.49 -5.36
N ARG A 314 -10.40 -23.58 -4.58
CA ARG A 314 -10.14 -23.47 -3.15
C ARG A 314 -8.66 -23.23 -2.87
N THR A 315 -8.36 -22.22 -2.07
CA THR A 315 -7.00 -21.91 -1.58
C THR A 315 -6.74 -22.59 -0.24
N ASP A 316 -5.48 -22.99 -0.02
CA ASP A 316 -4.98 -23.56 1.23
C ASP A 316 -3.72 -22.78 1.65
N VAL A 317 -3.63 -22.41 2.94
CA VAL A 317 -2.50 -21.66 3.48
C VAL A 317 -1.20 -22.48 3.44
N ASP A 318 -1.28 -23.81 3.45
CA ASP A 318 -0.10 -24.68 3.43
C ASP A 318 0.34 -25.05 2.00
N ARG A 319 -0.46 -24.71 0.98
CA ARG A 319 -0.18 -25.01 -0.43
C ARG A 319 0.19 -23.75 -1.19
N PHE A 320 1.49 -23.50 -1.33
CA PHE A 320 2.01 -22.36 -2.07
C PHE A 320 3.27 -22.69 -2.87
N VAL A 321 3.55 -21.85 -3.86
CA VAL A 321 4.83 -21.81 -4.58
C VAL A 321 5.60 -20.56 -4.16
N SER A 322 6.88 -20.71 -3.81
CA SER A 322 7.73 -19.61 -3.37
C SER A 322 8.63 -19.11 -4.51
N SER A 323 8.62 -17.81 -4.78
CA SER A 323 9.51 -17.21 -5.77
C SER A 323 10.98 -17.26 -5.34
N ALA A 324 11.29 -17.17 -4.05
CA ALA A 324 12.65 -17.34 -3.53
C ALA A 324 13.20 -18.75 -3.84
N ALA A 325 12.38 -19.79 -3.63
CA ALA A 325 12.77 -21.15 -3.97
C ALA A 325 12.91 -21.35 -5.49
N LEU A 326 12.03 -20.73 -6.28
CA LEU A 326 12.12 -20.77 -7.74
C LEU A 326 13.34 -20.02 -8.27
N TYR A 327 13.69 -18.87 -7.68
CA TYR A 327 14.88 -18.09 -8.05
C TYR A 327 16.14 -18.98 -8.06
N GLU A 328 16.37 -19.74 -6.99
CA GLU A 328 17.50 -20.67 -6.92
C GLU A 328 17.41 -21.82 -7.94
N GLN A 329 16.21 -22.40 -8.11
CA GLN A 329 15.98 -23.56 -8.98
C GLN A 329 16.08 -23.21 -10.47
N THR A 330 15.73 -21.98 -10.85
CA THR A 330 15.72 -21.53 -12.24
C THR A 330 16.94 -20.71 -12.64
N ALA A 331 17.83 -20.36 -11.69
CA ALA A 331 19.00 -19.52 -11.95
C ALA A 331 19.94 -20.05 -13.04
N SER A 332 20.06 -21.38 -13.19
CA SER A 332 20.93 -22.01 -14.19
C SER A 332 20.23 -22.38 -15.49
N LEU A 333 18.93 -22.10 -15.63
CA LEU A 333 18.14 -22.45 -16.81
C LEU A 333 18.14 -21.31 -17.84
N GLY A 334 17.86 -21.64 -19.11
CA GLY A 334 17.50 -20.63 -20.10
C GLY A 334 16.11 -20.04 -19.81
N ARG A 335 15.83 -18.81 -20.25
CA ARG A 335 14.57 -18.09 -19.96
C ARG A 335 13.30 -18.92 -20.23
N GLU A 336 13.19 -19.55 -21.40
CA GLU A 336 12.02 -20.36 -21.76
C GLU A 336 11.92 -21.65 -20.94
N ALA A 337 13.05 -22.31 -20.66
CA ALA A 337 13.07 -23.48 -19.79
C ALA A 337 12.70 -23.13 -18.34
N ALA A 338 13.08 -21.94 -17.86
CA ALA A 338 12.67 -21.43 -16.56
C ALA A 338 11.17 -21.14 -16.50
N LYS A 339 10.59 -20.52 -17.54
CA LYS A 339 9.13 -20.30 -17.64
C LYS A 339 8.37 -21.62 -17.61
N GLU A 340 8.81 -22.59 -18.40
CA GLU A 340 8.20 -23.91 -18.45
C GLU A 340 8.33 -24.65 -17.11
N PHE A 341 9.48 -24.53 -16.44
CA PHE A 341 9.66 -25.08 -15.10
C PHE A 341 8.69 -24.48 -14.09
N ILE A 342 8.49 -23.16 -14.09
CA ILE A 342 7.50 -22.48 -13.23
C ILE A 342 6.10 -22.99 -13.54
N ARG A 343 5.73 -23.11 -14.83
CA ARG A 343 4.43 -23.63 -15.26
C ARG A 343 4.17 -25.02 -14.70
N GLN A 344 5.16 -25.90 -14.76
CA GLN A 344 5.06 -27.27 -14.23
C GLN A 344 4.95 -27.27 -12.70
N VAL A 345 5.79 -26.50 -11.99
CA VAL A 345 5.74 -26.42 -10.52
C VAL A 345 4.38 -25.91 -10.01
N VAL A 346 3.79 -24.92 -10.70
CA VAL A 346 2.45 -24.40 -10.36
C VAL A 346 1.37 -25.47 -10.55
N ALA A 347 1.44 -26.25 -11.63
CA ALA A 347 0.50 -27.35 -11.87
C ALA A 347 0.66 -28.48 -10.84
N ASP A 348 1.91 -28.91 -10.60
CA ASP A 348 2.28 -29.95 -9.65
C ASP A 348 1.86 -29.59 -8.21
N CYS A 349 1.95 -28.30 -7.84
CA CYS A 349 1.52 -27.78 -6.55
C CYS A 349 0.07 -28.17 -6.22
N THR A 350 -0.80 -28.24 -7.24
CA THR A 350 -2.23 -28.58 -7.09
C THR A 350 -2.58 -29.98 -7.61
N GLY A 351 -1.60 -30.75 -8.07
CA GLY A 351 -1.79 -32.10 -8.61
C GLY A 351 -2.63 -32.15 -9.89
N VAL A 352 -2.69 -31.04 -10.64
CA VAL A 352 -3.38 -30.96 -11.93
C VAL A 352 -2.38 -31.08 -13.08
N ASP A 353 -2.84 -31.59 -14.22
CA ASP A 353 -2.02 -31.57 -15.43
C ASP A 353 -1.76 -30.13 -15.87
N ALA A 354 -0.53 -29.82 -16.25
CA ALA A 354 -0.15 -28.48 -16.69
C ALA A 354 -0.91 -28.04 -17.96
N ALA A 355 -1.51 -28.98 -18.72
CA ALA A 355 -2.37 -28.74 -19.87
C ALA A 355 -3.87 -28.71 -19.54
N ASP A 356 -4.29 -28.79 -18.27
CA ASP A 356 -5.71 -28.74 -17.89
C ASP A 356 -6.32 -27.35 -18.19
N ALA A 357 -7.10 -27.27 -19.27
CA ALA A 357 -7.71 -26.03 -19.74
C ALA A 357 -8.63 -25.35 -18.71
N ARG A 358 -9.20 -26.08 -17.75
CA ARG A 358 -10.12 -25.53 -16.74
C ARG A 358 -9.42 -24.63 -15.72
N THR A 359 -8.17 -24.95 -15.40
CA THR A 359 -7.36 -24.23 -14.41
C THR A 359 -6.30 -23.31 -15.04
N GLU A 360 -6.20 -23.31 -16.37
CA GLU A 360 -5.14 -22.62 -17.11
C GLU A 360 -5.04 -21.13 -16.77
N GLY A 361 -6.15 -20.39 -16.77
CA GLY A 361 -6.13 -18.94 -16.49
C GLY A 361 -5.53 -18.58 -15.13
N MET A 362 -5.95 -19.28 -14.06
CA MET A 362 -5.43 -19.06 -12.71
C MET A 362 -3.97 -19.54 -12.57
N ARG A 363 -3.62 -20.70 -13.14
CA ARG A 363 -2.24 -21.21 -13.12
C ARG A 363 -1.29 -20.29 -13.86
N TRP A 364 -1.72 -19.77 -15.01
CA TRP A 364 -0.95 -18.80 -15.79
C TRP A 364 -0.69 -17.54 -14.96
N LEU A 365 -1.72 -16.98 -14.32
CA LEU A 365 -1.55 -15.81 -13.46
C LEU A 365 -0.57 -16.08 -12.31
N CYS A 366 -0.69 -17.22 -11.64
CA CYS A 366 0.25 -17.60 -10.58
C CYS A 366 1.70 -17.65 -11.11
N GLY A 367 1.91 -18.29 -12.26
CA GLY A 367 3.22 -18.34 -12.92
C GLY A 367 3.75 -16.96 -13.31
N TYR A 368 2.88 -16.07 -13.79
CA TYR A 368 3.22 -14.70 -14.16
C TYR A 368 3.69 -13.88 -12.95
N LEU A 369 2.95 -13.92 -11.84
CA LEU A 369 3.34 -13.22 -10.62
C LEU A 369 4.67 -13.74 -10.08
N LEU A 370 4.89 -15.06 -10.08
CA LEU A 370 6.15 -15.67 -9.63
C LEU A 370 7.33 -15.26 -10.52
N LYS A 371 7.15 -15.34 -11.85
CA LYS A 371 8.17 -14.96 -12.84
C LYS A 371 8.54 -13.48 -12.73
N ASN A 372 7.55 -12.60 -12.56
CA ASN A 372 7.76 -11.18 -12.37
C ASN A 372 8.46 -10.88 -11.04
N ASN A 373 8.03 -11.52 -9.96
CA ASN A 373 8.63 -11.31 -8.65
C ASN A 373 10.06 -11.83 -8.56
N ILE A 374 10.44 -12.88 -9.29
CA ILE A 374 11.85 -13.28 -9.44
C ILE A 374 12.71 -12.12 -9.96
N GLY A 375 12.18 -11.30 -10.88
CA GLY A 375 12.85 -10.07 -11.33
C GLY A 375 12.99 -9.03 -10.22
N GLN A 376 12.05 -8.95 -9.28
CA GLN A 376 12.15 -8.09 -8.09
C GLN A 376 13.18 -8.62 -7.10
N VAL A 377 13.16 -9.91 -6.81
CA VAL A 377 14.17 -10.55 -5.97
C VAL A 377 15.57 -10.31 -6.54
N ASP A 378 15.77 -10.49 -7.85
CA ASP A 378 17.04 -10.18 -8.52
C ASP A 378 17.47 -8.72 -8.33
N ALA A 379 16.52 -7.79 -8.49
CA ALA A 379 16.75 -6.36 -8.34
C ALA A 379 17.15 -6.00 -6.90
N VAL A 380 16.44 -6.49 -5.89
CA VAL A 380 16.75 -6.26 -4.46
C VAL A 380 18.13 -6.78 -4.12
N LEU A 381 18.44 -8.02 -4.53
CA LEU A 381 19.77 -8.61 -4.34
C LEU A 381 20.86 -7.80 -5.03
N GLY A 382 20.61 -7.31 -6.25
CA GLY A 382 21.55 -6.48 -7.00
C GLY A 382 21.76 -5.07 -6.43
N TRP A 383 20.72 -4.45 -5.87
CA TRP A 383 20.80 -3.10 -5.31
C TRP A 383 21.43 -3.07 -3.91
N ILE A 384 21.11 -4.07 -3.09
CA ILE A 384 21.41 -4.06 -1.65
C ILE A 384 22.51 -5.09 -1.30
N GLY A 385 22.78 -6.05 -2.18
CA GLY A 385 23.75 -7.13 -1.93
C GLY A 385 23.24 -8.20 -0.98
N GLY A 386 21.92 -8.32 -0.83
CA GLY A 386 21.27 -9.25 0.09
C GLY A 386 19.85 -8.80 0.44
N ARG A 387 19.49 -8.91 1.72
CA ARG A 387 18.20 -8.44 2.26
C ARG A 387 18.23 -6.95 2.61
N TYR A 388 17.06 -6.33 2.73
CA TYR A 388 16.94 -4.95 3.23
C TYR A 388 17.62 -4.79 4.59
N ALA A 389 18.45 -3.75 4.73
CA ALA A 389 19.18 -3.44 5.97
C ALA A 389 18.28 -2.86 7.07
N ASP A 390 17.17 -2.24 6.67
CA ASP A 390 16.12 -1.75 7.55
C ASP A 390 14.95 -2.77 7.58
N PRO A 391 14.90 -3.64 8.61
CA PRO A 391 13.86 -4.65 8.71
C PRO A 391 12.49 -4.05 9.08
N GLY A 392 12.46 -2.79 9.54
CA GLY A 392 11.29 -2.20 10.18
C GLY A 392 10.62 -1.08 9.38
N HIS A 393 9.89 -0.27 10.13
CA HIS A 393 9.03 0.80 9.68
C HIS A 393 9.77 2.14 9.59
N THR A 394 9.93 2.69 8.39
CA THR A 394 10.54 4.00 8.13
C THR A 394 9.67 4.91 7.25
N GLU A 395 8.36 4.71 7.32
CA GLU A 395 7.36 5.51 6.62
C GLU A 395 7.58 7.00 6.89
N LYS A 396 7.46 7.81 5.83
CA LYS A 396 7.66 9.26 5.90
C LYS A 396 6.38 10.00 6.29
N LEU A 397 5.23 9.43 5.93
CA LEU A 397 3.90 10.01 6.16
C LEU A 397 2.80 8.95 6.26
N LEU A 398 1.62 9.39 6.70
CA LEU A 398 0.38 8.63 6.65
C LEU A 398 -0.55 9.20 5.58
N VAL A 399 -1.18 8.34 4.78
CA VAL A 399 -2.27 8.71 3.87
C VAL A 399 -3.56 8.09 4.39
N ALA A 400 -4.54 8.93 4.72
CA ALA A 400 -5.85 8.52 5.21
C ALA A 400 -6.94 8.84 4.18
N GLY A 401 -7.93 7.97 4.03
CA GLY A 401 -9.06 8.17 3.11
C GLY A 401 -8.98 7.27 1.89
N ASP A 402 -9.03 7.83 0.69
CA ASP A 402 -8.90 7.04 -0.54
C ASP A 402 -7.40 6.81 -0.89
N ALA A 403 -7.08 5.68 -1.52
CA ALA A 403 -5.69 5.31 -1.85
C ALA A 403 -5.00 6.30 -2.82
N ILE A 404 -3.68 6.37 -2.74
CA ILE A 404 -2.81 7.07 -3.71
C ILE A 404 -1.70 6.11 -4.14
N ASP A 405 -1.80 5.60 -5.37
CA ASP A 405 -0.87 4.61 -5.92
C ASP A 405 0.08 5.19 -6.98
N ASP A 406 0.03 6.50 -7.22
CA ASP A 406 0.85 7.19 -8.22
C ASP A 406 2.33 7.23 -7.83
N VAL A 407 2.64 7.07 -6.54
CA VAL A 407 4.00 7.06 -6.00
C VAL A 407 4.15 5.87 -5.05
N GLN A 408 4.56 4.75 -5.63
CA GLN A 408 4.80 3.51 -4.88
C GLN A 408 6.28 3.38 -4.55
N LEU A 409 6.60 3.25 -3.27
CA LEU A 409 7.94 2.93 -2.80
C LEU A 409 7.85 2.31 -1.40
N ARG A 410 8.64 1.25 -1.17
CA ARG A 410 8.80 0.61 0.14
C ARG A 410 9.12 1.66 1.21
N ASN A 411 8.42 1.63 2.33
CA ASN A 411 8.55 2.56 3.47
C ASN A 411 8.37 4.04 3.10
N LEU A 412 7.65 4.36 2.02
CA LEU A 412 7.32 5.76 1.74
C LEU A 412 6.16 6.24 2.60
N ALA A 413 5.01 5.55 2.60
CA ALA A 413 3.83 5.95 3.35
C ALA A 413 3.11 4.75 3.98
N PHE A 414 2.49 4.99 5.13
CA PHE A 414 1.48 4.12 5.71
C PHE A 414 0.11 4.54 5.15
N GLN A 415 -0.66 3.61 4.58
CA GLN A 415 -1.99 3.93 4.03
C GLN A 415 -3.10 3.36 4.91
N ALA A 416 -4.09 4.17 5.22
CA ALA A 416 -5.26 3.79 6.03
C ALA A 416 -6.56 4.16 5.27
N GLN A 417 -7.14 3.17 4.61
CA GLN A 417 -8.30 3.36 3.74
C GLN A 417 -9.57 3.47 4.59
N MET A 418 -10.33 4.57 4.42
CA MET A 418 -11.54 4.82 5.21
C MET A 418 -12.49 5.86 4.63
N ARG A 419 -13.76 5.79 5.01
CA ARG A 419 -14.75 6.86 4.76
C ARG A 419 -14.92 7.80 5.93
N THR A 420 -14.92 7.23 7.12
CA THR A 420 -15.05 7.94 8.38
C THR A 420 -13.91 7.57 9.34
N LEU A 421 -13.68 8.40 10.35
CA LEU A 421 -12.68 8.08 11.38
C LEU A 421 -13.11 6.87 12.20
N GLU A 422 -14.40 6.71 12.43
CA GLU A 422 -15.01 5.66 13.23
C GLU A 422 -14.72 4.26 12.66
N GLU A 423 -14.76 4.13 11.34
CA GLU A 423 -14.44 2.89 10.63
C GLU A 423 -12.92 2.61 10.61
N GLY A 424 -12.10 3.64 10.42
CA GLY A 424 -10.64 3.51 10.21
C GLY A 424 -9.76 3.80 11.44
N ALA A 425 -10.35 3.94 12.63
CA ALA A 425 -9.61 4.37 13.82
C ALA A 425 -8.47 3.41 14.21
N VAL A 426 -8.66 2.11 14.00
CA VAL A 426 -7.65 1.08 14.34
C VAL A 426 -6.41 1.24 13.47
N ASP A 427 -6.61 1.37 12.16
CA ASP A 427 -5.55 1.56 11.17
C ASP A 427 -4.76 2.86 11.45
N LEU A 428 -5.48 3.95 11.76
CA LEU A 428 -4.87 5.22 12.12
C LEU A 428 -4.07 5.15 13.42
N ASP A 429 -4.57 4.47 14.45
CA ASP A 429 -3.86 4.31 15.72
C ASP A 429 -2.53 3.56 15.52
N VAL A 430 -2.52 2.54 14.65
CA VAL A 430 -1.31 1.80 14.28
C VAL A 430 -0.33 2.70 13.53
N GLY A 431 -0.78 3.35 12.46
CA GLY A 431 0.07 4.20 11.62
C GLY A 431 0.67 5.40 12.37
N ILE A 432 -0.15 6.10 13.18
CA ILE A 432 0.32 7.20 14.03
C ILE A 432 1.28 6.69 15.10
N GLY A 433 1.03 5.52 15.70
CA GLY A 433 1.94 4.90 16.66
C GLY A 433 3.31 4.60 16.06
N ILE A 434 3.36 4.10 14.82
CA ILE A 434 4.59 3.85 14.07
C ILE A 434 5.35 5.16 13.84
N LEU A 435 4.72 6.14 13.19
CA LEU A 435 5.36 7.41 12.82
C LEU A 435 5.81 8.21 14.05
N ARG A 436 5.06 8.17 15.15
CA ARG A 436 5.45 8.82 16.41
C ARG A 436 6.75 8.27 16.98
N ARG A 437 6.94 6.94 16.97
CA ARG A 437 8.18 6.34 17.48
C ARG A 437 9.40 6.79 16.70
N THR A 438 9.24 7.05 15.40
CA THR A 438 10.31 7.54 14.53
C THR A 438 10.51 9.06 14.65
N ASN A 439 9.43 9.84 14.77
CA ASN A 439 9.48 11.30 14.69
C ASN A 439 9.70 11.99 16.06
N ALA A 440 9.09 11.50 17.14
CA ALA A 440 9.16 12.12 18.47
C ALA A 440 10.59 12.25 19.03
N PRO A 441 11.51 11.26 18.87
CA PRO A 441 12.90 11.40 19.33
C PRO A 441 13.66 12.57 18.68
N HIS A 442 13.15 13.10 17.56
CA HIS A 442 13.74 14.20 16.81
C HIS A 442 12.92 15.50 16.90
N GLY A 443 11.86 15.53 17.72
CA GLY A 443 10.94 16.68 17.82
C GLY A 443 10.20 16.96 16.50
N LEU A 444 9.99 15.94 15.67
CA LEU A 444 9.31 16.06 14.40
C LEU A 444 7.81 15.75 14.57
N ALA A 445 6.97 16.50 13.87
CA ALA A 445 5.54 16.22 13.84
C ALA A 445 5.24 15.02 12.92
N VAL A 446 4.12 14.33 13.17
CA VAL A 446 3.63 13.29 12.26
C VAL A 446 2.87 13.95 11.09
N PRO A 447 3.29 13.73 9.83
CA PRO A 447 2.58 14.23 8.66
C PRO A 447 1.46 13.26 8.25
N VAL A 448 0.24 13.77 8.15
CA VAL A 448 -0.95 13.03 7.71
C VAL A 448 -1.60 13.75 6.53
N LEU A 449 -1.70 13.06 5.40
CA LEU A 449 -2.44 13.51 4.23
C LEU A 449 -3.82 12.86 4.24
N VAL A 450 -4.88 13.66 4.26
CA VAL A 450 -6.26 13.17 4.11
C VAL A 450 -6.66 13.33 2.65
N HIS A 451 -6.87 12.24 1.93
CA HIS A 451 -7.20 12.26 0.50
C HIS A 451 -8.63 11.76 0.24
N VAL A 452 -9.39 12.52 -0.54
CA VAL A 452 -10.72 12.12 -1.01
C VAL A 452 -10.83 12.30 -2.51
N ALA A 453 -11.04 11.20 -3.23
CA ALA A 453 -11.26 11.17 -4.65
C ALA A 453 -12.74 11.42 -5.00
N TYR A 454 -12.99 12.02 -6.16
CA TYR A 454 -14.34 12.25 -6.68
C TYR A 454 -14.41 12.06 -8.20
N ASP A 455 -15.63 11.92 -8.73
CA ASP A 455 -15.86 11.88 -10.17
C ASP A 455 -16.31 13.26 -10.66
N GLU A 456 -15.51 13.90 -11.52
CA GLU A 456 -15.79 15.24 -12.05
C GLU A 456 -17.05 15.30 -12.93
N ARG A 457 -17.54 14.13 -13.39
CA ARG A 457 -18.78 14.03 -14.19
C ARG A 457 -20.03 14.16 -13.34
N ILE A 458 -19.93 13.99 -12.02
CA ILE A 458 -21.06 14.07 -11.09
C ILE A 458 -21.19 15.53 -10.59
N PRO A 459 -22.28 16.25 -10.90
CA PRO A 459 -22.48 17.61 -10.40
C PRO A 459 -22.44 17.66 -8.88
N GLY A 460 -21.62 18.56 -8.31
CA GLY A 460 -21.48 18.74 -6.86
C GLY A 460 -20.53 17.74 -6.16
N ALA A 461 -19.95 16.78 -6.88
CA ALA A 461 -19.07 15.77 -6.27
C ALA A 461 -17.78 16.37 -5.67
N CYS A 462 -17.17 17.36 -6.34
CA CYS A 462 -16.00 18.07 -5.81
C CYS A 462 -16.31 18.73 -4.45
N ALA A 463 -17.42 19.49 -4.35
CA ALA A 463 -17.83 20.13 -3.09
C ALA A 463 -18.13 19.11 -1.97
N THR A 464 -18.74 17.98 -2.33
CA THR A 464 -19.00 16.87 -1.39
C THR A 464 -17.70 16.25 -0.89
N ALA A 465 -16.74 16.02 -1.79
CA ALA A 465 -15.42 15.50 -1.45
C ALA A 465 -14.62 16.46 -0.55
N GLN A 466 -14.66 17.77 -0.85
CA GLN A 466 -14.05 18.79 0.01
C GLN A 466 -14.67 18.78 1.41
N THR A 467 -16.00 18.67 1.50
CA THR A 467 -16.69 18.58 2.80
C THR A 467 -16.28 17.33 3.58
N ARG A 468 -16.17 16.17 2.91
CA ARG A 468 -15.68 14.92 3.54
C ARG A 468 -14.23 15.05 3.99
N ALA A 469 -13.35 15.61 3.16
CA ALA A 469 -11.95 15.83 3.49
C ALA A 469 -11.79 16.74 4.73
N ARG A 470 -12.58 17.82 4.84
CA ARG A 470 -12.59 18.69 6.04
C ARG A 470 -13.06 17.94 7.28
N ARG A 471 -14.17 17.19 7.18
CA ARG A 471 -14.70 16.41 8.32
C ARG A 471 -13.69 15.39 8.83
N LEU A 472 -13.08 14.63 7.93
CA LEU A 472 -12.08 13.62 8.30
C LEU A 472 -10.82 14.27 8.88
N THR A 473 -10.35 15.38 8.29
CA THR A 473 -9.25 16.18 8.84
C THR A 473 -9.53 16.61 10.27
N ALA A 474 -10.67 17.28 10.52
CA ALA A 474 -11.05 17.76 11.84
C ALA A 474 -11.23 16.61 12.86
N ALA A 475 -11.80 15.48 12.42
CA ALA A 475 -11.97 14.31 13.27
C ALA A 475 -10.63 13.73 13.72
N ILE A 476 -9.67 13.58 12.79
CA ILE A 476 -8.32 13.11 13.09
C ILE A 476 -7.62 14.08 14.05
N GLU A 477 -7.62 15.38 13.74
CA GLU A 477 -7.03 16.40 14.61
C GLU A 477 -7.62 16.35 16.02
N THR A 478 -8.95 16.23 16.15
CA THR A 478 -9.63 16.15 17.44
C THR A 478 -9.24 14.89 18.22
N ARG A 479 -9.21 13.72 17.57
CA ARG A 479 -8.87 12.44 18.21
C ARG A 479 -7.45 12.45 18.78
N TYR A 480 -6.53 13.11 18.10
CA TYR A 480 -5.11 13.11 18.47
C TYR A 480 -4.63 14.42 19.12
N ALA A 481 -5.55 15.33 19.48
CA ALA A 481 -5.27 16.61 20.10
C ALA A 481 -4.53 16.48 21.45
N ASP A 482 -4.97 15.57 22.32
CA ASP A 482 -4.35 15.36 23.65
C ASP A 482 -3.00 14.65 23.58
N ALA A 483 -2.75 13.95 22.48
CA ALA A 483 -1.48 13.26 22.24
C ALA A 483 -0.43 14.17 21.56
N ALA A 484 -0.72 15.47 21.41
CA ALA A 484 0.09 16.47 20.74
C ALA A 484 0.82 17.39 21.74
N GLY A 485 1.64 16.83 22.63
CA GLY A 485 2.72 17.61 23.25
C GLY A 485 3.68 18.20 22.19
N SER A 486 4.94 18.46 22.54
CA SER A 486 5.96 18.93 21.56
C SER A 486 6.13 18.08 20.28
N ASP A 487 5.49 16.90 20.19
CA ASP A 487 5.58 15.90 19.12
C ASP A 487 4.35 15.91 18.18
N GLY A 488 3.80 17.10 17.89
CA GLY A 488 2.46 17.30 17.32
C GLY A 488 2.10 16.59 16.00
N LEU A 489 0.83 16.72 15.60
CA LEU A 489 0.30 16.22 14.33
C LEU A 489 0.15 17.37 13.32
N VAL A 490 0.46 17.13 12.05
CA VAL A 490 0.11 18.03 10.93
C VAL A 490 -0.77 17.25 9.97
N VAL A 491 -2.04 17.63 9.89
CA VAL A 491 -3.02 17.01 8.99
C VAL A 491 -3.29 17.97 7.82
N GLN A 492 -3.32 17.45 6.60
CA GLN A 492 -3.60 18.24 5.40
C GLN A 492 -4.64 17.52 4.53
N GLY A 493 -5.80 18.14 4.36
CA GLY A 493 -6.84 17.67 3.46
C GLY A 493 -6.54 17.97 2.00
N VAL A 494 -6.77 16.99 1.13
CA VAL A 494 -6.70 17.11 -0.32
C VAL A 494 -7.86 16.39 -1.00
N VAL A 495 -8.25 16.90 -2.17
CA VAL A 495 -9.21 16.24 -3.06
C VAL A 495 -8.61 16.02 -4.44
N ARG A 496 -9.14 15.02 -5.15
CA ARG A 496 -8.69 14.65 -6.49
C ARG A 496 -9.81 14.14 -7.37
N ALA A 497 -9.91 14.66 -8.59
CA ALA A 497 -10.75 14.03 -9.60
C ALA A 497 -10.12 12.69 -10.04
N ARG A 498 -10.92 11.60 -10.05
CA ARG A 498 -10.46 10.28 -10.51
C ARG A 498 -9.92 10.38 -11.94
N GLY A 499 -8.73 9.81 -12.16
CA GLY A 499 -8.03 9.86 -13.44
C GLY A 499 -7.23 11.15 -13.70
N ARG A 500 -7.14 12.05 -12.72
CA ARG A 500 -6.22 13.21 -12.75
C ARG A 500 -5.09 12.98 -11.75
N ALA A 501 -3.90 13.51 -12.03
CA ALA A 501 -2.76 13.45 -11.10
C ALA A 501 -2.83 14.52 -9.99
N ARG A 502 -3.36 15.71 -10.31
CA ARG A 502 -3.31 16.89 -9.43
C ARG A 502 -4.05 16.68 -8.10
N LEU A 503 -3.38 17.00 -6.99
CA LEU A 503 -3.97 17.00 -5.65
C LEU A 503 -4.31 18.44 -5.21
N GLU A 504 -5.59 18.75 -5.12
CA GLU A 504 -6.08 20.06 -4.72
C GLU A 504 -6.16 20.18 -3.21
N LEU A 505 -5.54 21.22 -2.65
CA LEU A 505 -5.61 21.49 -1.22
C LEU A 505 -7.05 21.84 -0.82
N VAL A 506 -7.49 21.24 0.28
CA VAL A 506 -8.71 21.63 0.95
C VAL A 506 -8.31 22.54 2.09
N GLU A 507 -8.68 23.81 1.99
CA GLU A 507 -8.57 24.71 3.13
C GLU A 507 -9.40 24.15 4.28
N ALA A 508 -8.80 24.16 5.49
CA ALA A 508 -9.57 24.06 6.71
C ALA A 508 -10.72 25.06 6.61
N GLU A 509 -11.91 24.72 7.13
CA GLU A 509 -12.98 25.70 7.22
C GLU A 509 -12.42 26.94 7.92
N GLY A 510 -12.13 27.98 7.14
CA GLY A 510 -11.87 29.28 7.69
C GLY A 510 -13.09 29.60 8.51
N ASP A 511 -12.89 29.86 9.80
CA ASP A 511 -13.82 30.66 10.58
C ASP A 511 -14.31 31.75 9.64
N GLY A 512 -15.60 31.68 9.25
CA GLY A 512 -16.22 32.73 8.47
C GLY A 512 -16.03 34.09 9.18
N PRO A 513 -16.53 35.19 8.61
CA PRO A 513 -16.22 36.57 9.05
C PRO A 513 -16.56 36.92 10.54
N MET A 514 -16.97 35.96 11.37
CA MET A 514 -17.16 36.05 12.81
C MET A 514 -15.88 36.10 13.66
N SER A 515 -14.69 35.75 13.17
CA SER A 515 -13.46 35.84 14.00
C SER A 515 -13.00 37.28 14.27
N SER A 516 -13.53 38.25 13.51
CA SER A 516 -13.32 39.69 13.69
C SER A 516 -14.02 40.27 14.92
N LEU A 517 -14.86 39.50 15.62
CA LEU A 517 -15.60 39.98 16.78
C LEU A 517 -14.88 39.64 18.10
N PRO A 518 -14.73 40.63 19.01
CA PRO A 518 -14.07 40.44 20.29
C PRO A 518 -14.79 39.40 21.16
N PRO A 519 -14.08 38.74 22.11
CA PRO A 519 -14.54 37.54 22.81
C PRO A 519 -15.92 37.64 23.50
N GLY A 520 -16.37 38.85 23.84
CA GLY A 520 -17.66 39.10 24.47
C GLY A 520 -18.89 39.01 23.56
N ALA A 521 -18.73 39.09 22.23
CA ALA A 521 -19.85 39.03 21.28
C ALA A 521 -20.27 37.59 20.94
N ARG A 522 -19.35 36.62 21.05
CA ARG A 522 -19.57 35.21 20.71
C ARG A 522 -20.64 34.53 21.60
N ARG A 523 -20.88 35.07 22.80
CA ARG A 523 -21.82 34.49 23.78
C ARG A 523 -23.28 34.93 23.58
N LYS A 524 -23.56 35.95 22.76
CA LYS A 524 -24.93 36.49 22.57
C LYS A 524 -25.68 35.89 21.38
N GLU A 525 -24.99 35.33 20.39
CA GLU A 525 -25.62 34.71 19.21
C GLU A 525 -25.72 33.18 19.30
N ALA A 526 -24.94 32.49 20.15
CA ALA A 526 -25.16 31.07 20.44
C ALA A 526 -26.42 30.79 21.29
N LEU A 527 -27.13 31.84 21.71
CA LEU A 527 -28.38 31.80 22.48
C LEU A 527 -29.58 32.38 21.70
N ARG A 528 -29.44 32.58 20.39
CA ARG A 528 -30.53 32.84 19.44
C ARG A 528 -30.51 31.75 18.39
#